data_AF-A0AAN6XZ01-F1
#
_entry.id   AF-A0AAN6XZ01-F1
#
_cell.length_a   1.000
_cell.length_b   1.000
_cell.length_c   1.000
_cell.angle_alpha   90.00
_cell.angle_beta   90.00
_cell.angle_gamma   90.00
#
_symmetry.space_group_name_H-M   'P 1'
#
loop_
_entity.id
_entity.type
_entity.pdbx_description
1 polymer ?
#
loop_
_entity_poly.entity_id
_entity_poly.type
_entity_poly.pdbx_seq_one_letter_code
_entity_poly.pdbx_strand_id
1 'polypeptide(L)'
;MTEQRILRYSIGLFALLADSSEFEMHPEIRGSNWIGDPTMRRRQPIPLQDRVPAIPHQASGGLGASPGFRTNPELTWPSPPLMPPGESSPLLPKPSPSPSITSSSSSHHGTTHLISLPTIPPVSSSLPQKLYQKHRPHISEIVLLAKTSTPVILAYMLQNSLQTASILVTGRLSPEALATSAFSYMFAMSTAWLIGLGGTTALDTLASSSFTGSADKTDLGVLLQRGLVVLSVIYAGVAAVWWNSEGLFRLLGQDEYICVGSARFLRLLIPGGLGYVWFEAMKKYLQAQEIYRPGTYVLLLTSPLNVLLNYLLVHKFEFGLYGAPIATGISYWASFLLLVAYAYFIRGHDCWGGISPRRALSHLWPFTRLALLGIIHIGTEWWAFEIVALAAGRLGTISLAAQSVIMTADQIINTIPFGLGVAASSRLGNLLGAKKPKEAERAAHCAAVLSMLAGAMILAVLMSTKDVFGRIFNDDERVVKLVSEVMPYVALFQIADGLNGSCGGALRGMGYQWIGALVNLLSYYCGALPGGIYLAFHGWGLAGLWVGQCVALYLVGAFEWVIVGMSNWEVEVEKARARLEDGGMGYGRIVTAQLGSGTHNSRADST
;
A
#
# COMPACT_ATOMS: atom_id res chain seq x y z
N MET A 1 -2.64 1.71 -33.88
CA MET A 1 -3.90 0.99 -34.17
C MET A 1 -4.24 -0.09 -33.13
N THR A 2 -3.27 -0.63 -32.39
CA THR A 2 -3.49 -1.70 -31.40
C THR A 2 -4.10 -1.20 -30.07
N GLU A 3 -3.81 0.02 -29.63
CA GLU A 3 -4.30 0.58 -28.36
C GLU A 3 -5.79 0.96 -28.36
N GLN A 4 -6.32 1.46 -29.48
CA GLN A 4 -7.77 1.69 -29.63
C GLN A 4 -8.58 0.39 -29.67
N ARG A 5 -7.97 -0.72 -30.09
CA ARG A 5 -8.62 -2.04 -30.05
C ARG A 5 -8.72 -2.52 -28.61
N ILE A 6 -7.67 -2.38 -27.80
CA ILE A 6 -7.68 -2.78 -26.38
C ILE A 6 -8.73 -1.98 -25.60
N LEU A 7 -8.81 -0.65 -25.79
CA LEU A 7 -9.83 0.17 -25.13
C LEU A 7 -11.27 -0.21 -25.56
N ARG A 8 -11.47 -0.55 -26.85
CA ARG A 8 -12.76 -1.05 -27.35
C ARG A 8 -13.10 -2.45 -26.82
N TYR A 9 -12.12 -3.32 -26.61
CA TYR A 9 -12.33 -4.63 -26.00
C TYR A 9 -12.62 -4.52 -24.51
N SER A 10 -12.00 -3.59 -23.77
CA SER A 10 -12.31 -3.35 -22.35
C SER A 10 -13.72 -2.76 -22.16
N ILE A 11 -14.14 -1.84 -23.02
CA ILE A 11 -15.51 -1.29 -23.00
C ILE A 11 -16.52 -2.37 -23.47
N GLY A 12 -16.16 -3.16 -24.49
CA GLY A 12 -16.98 -4.27 -24.98
C GLY A 12 -17.15 -5.39 -23.96
N LEU A 13 -16.14 -5.69 -23.14
CA LEU A 13 -16.22 -6.67 -22.05
C LEU A 13 -17.13 -6.17 -20.92
N PHE A 14 -17.10 -4.86 -20.61
CA PHE A 14 -18.01 -4.23 -19.67
C PHE A 14 -19.47 -4.24 -20.17
N ALA A 15 -19.67 -4.05 -21.48
CA ALA A 15 -20.99 -4.16 -22.11
C ALA A 15 -21.50 -5.61 -22.16
N LEU A 16 -20.64 -6.60 -22.46
CA LEU A 16 -20.99 -8.03 -22.44
C LEU A 16 -21.34 -8.54 -21.04
N LEU A 17 -20.69 -8.02 -20.00
CA LEU A 17 -21.05 -8.32 -18.62
C LEU A 17 -22.38 -7.66 -18.21
N ALA A 18 -22.71 -6.49 -18.78
CA ALA A 18 -24.02 -5.87 -18.61
C ALA A 18 -25.13 -6.55 -19.40
N ASP A 19 -24.82 -7.16 -20.55
CA ASP A 19 -25.79 -7.88 -21.41
C ASP A 19 -26.09 -9.31 -20.88
N SER A 20 -25.17 -9.89 -20.10
CA SER A 20 -25.38 -11.18 -19.43
C SER A 20 -26.44 -11.18 -18.30
N SER A 21 -27.11 -10.05 -18.05
CA SER A 21 -28.27 -9.97 -17.15
C SER A 21 -29.57 -10.53 -17.74
N GLU A 22 -29.59 -10.90 -19.02
CA GLU A 22 -30.70 -11.63 -19.64
C GLU A 22 -30.28 -13.08 -19.95
N PHE A 23 -30.18 -13.91 -18.91
CA PHE A 23 -30.24 -15.38 -19.10
C PHE A 23 -31.59 -15.87 -18.60
N GLU A 24 -32.45 -16.18 -19.57
CA GLU A 24 -33.76 -16.79 -19.37
C GLU A 24 -33.66 -18.05 -18.48
N MET A 25 -34.44 -18.05 -17.41
CA MET A 25 -34.77 -19.28 -16.68
C MET A 25 -35.64 -20.17 -17.58
N HIS A 26 -35.11 -21.31 -18.00
CA HIS A 26 -35.92 -22.37 -18.59
C HIS A 26 -36.77 -23.06 -17.48
N PRO A 27 -38.10 -23.21 -17.66
CA PRO A 27 -38.98 -23.76 -16.64
C PRO A 27 -39.24 -25.25 -16.90
N GLU A 28 -38.61 -26.13 -16.14
CA GLU A 28 -39.11 -27.50 -15.97
C GLU A 28 -39.00 -27.90 -14.50
N ILE A 29 -39.96 -28.71 -14.06
CA ILE A 29 -40.24 -29.16 -12.68
C ILE A 29 -41.20 -28.23 -11.91
N ARG A 30 -42.45 -28.20 -12.34
CA ARG A 30 -43.61 -28.21 -11.42
C ARG A 30 -44.80 -28.89 -12.11
N GLY A 31 -44.76 -30.21 -12.14
CA GLY A 31 -45.92 -31.05 -12.37
C GLY A 31 -46.23 -31.80 -11.08
N SER A 32 -47.28 -31.38 -10.37
CA SER A 32 -48.30 -32.27 -9.78
C SER A 32 -49.16 -31.53 -8.75
N ASN A 33 -50.45 -31.46 -9.06
CA ASN A 33 -51.61 -31.50 -8.15
C ASN A 33 -51.72 -30.43 -7.06
N TRP A 34 -52.74 -29.56 -7.14
CA TRP A 34 -54.01 -29.79 -6.44
C TRP A 34 -55.05 -28.75 -6.89
N ILE A 35 -56.25 -29.26 -7.14
CA ILE A 35 -57.44 -28.56 -7.64
C ILE A 35 -58.16 -27.85 -6.47
N GLY A 36 -58.58 -26.62 -6.74
CA GLY A 36 -59.70 -25.82 -6.22
C GLY A 36 -60.30 -26.03 -4.82
N ASP A 37 -60.43 -24.92 -4.07
CA ASP A 37 -61.71 -24.49 -3.46
C ASP A 37 -61.64 -22.98 -3.10
N PRO A 38 -62.59 -22.12 -3.56
CA PRO A 38 -62.66 -20.71 -3.23
C PRO A 38 -63.70 -20.42 -2.14
N THR A 39 -63.34 -20.49 -0.85
CA THR A 39 -64.13 -19.85 0.22
C THR A 39 -63.26 -19.38 1.39
N MET A 40 -63.20 -18.06 1.62
CA MET A 40 -63.38 -17.39 2.93
C MET A 40 -62.80 -15.96 2.97
N ARG A 41 -63.72 -15.01 2.80
CA ARG A 41 -63.97 -13.81 3.63
C ARG A 41 -62.79 -12.95 4.13
N ARG A 42 -62.80 -11.71 3.60
CA ARG A 42 -62.66 -10.40 4.27
C ARG A 42 -62.35 -10.44 5.78
N ARG A 43 -61.26 -9.79 6.20
CA ARG A 43 -61.21 -8.97 7.42
C ARG A 43 -60.34 -7.72 7.22
N GLN A 44 -60.94 -6.58 7.51
CA GLN A 44 -60.33 -5.25 7.68
C GLN A 44 -59.75 -5.08 9.11
N PRO A 45 -58.94 -4.04 9.36
CA PRO A 45 -58.05 -3.94 10.54
C PRO A 45 -58.74 -3.34 11.78
N ILE A 46 -58.21 -3.62 12.98
CA ILE A 46 -58.66 -3.05 14.27
C ILE A 46 -57.45 -2.40 14.98
N PRO A 47 -57.62 -1.25 15.68
CA PRO A 47 -56.56 -0.27 15.95
C PRO A 47 -55.93 -0.32 17.36
N LEU A 48 -54.88 0.49 17.51
CA LEU A 48 -54.09 0.84 18.70
C LEU A 48 -54.94 1.26 19.92
N GLN A 49 -54.48 0.88 21.12
CA GLN A 49 -55.00 1.42 22.37
C GLN A 49 -53.90 1.55 23.44
N ASP A 50 -53.83 2.75 24.01
CA ASP A 50 -52.97 3.21 25.10
C ASP A 50 -53.13 2.42 26.40
N ARG A 51 -52.02 2.18 27.12
CA ARG A 51 -52.02 2.01 28.59
C ARG A 51 -50.72 2.51 29.23
N VAL A 52 -50.85 3.64 29.92
CA VAL A 52 -50.04 4.06 31.08
C VAL A 52 -50.52 3.29 32.32
N PRO A 53 -49.64 3.01 33.30
CA PRO A 53 -50.07 3.11 34.68
C PRO A 53 -49.14 3.98 35.55
N ALA A 54 -49.78 4.71 36.45
CA ALA A 54 -49.20 5.62 37.42
C ALA A 54 -48.75 4.94 38.73
N ILE A 55 -47.98 5.75 39.48
CA ILE A 55 -47.22 5.58 40.73
C ILE A 55 -48.11 5.24 41.96
N PRO A 56 -47.50 4.82 43.09
CA PRO A 56 -47.71 5.62 44.30
C PRO A 56 -46.45 5.94 45.12
N HIS A 57 -46.53 7.13 45.75
CA HIS A 57 -45.55 7.85 46.56
C HIS A 57 -45.26 7.23 47.94
N GLN A 58 -44.05 7.47 48.44
CA GLN A 58 -43.69 7.84 49.82
C GLN A 58 -42.25 8.39 49.78
N ALA A 59 -41.75 9.27 50.64
CA ALA A 59 -42.19 10.49 51.27
C ALA A 59 -40.94 11.06 51.97
N SER A 60 -40.76 12.38 51.93
CA SER A 60 -40.04 13.25 52.90
C SER A 60 -38.52 13.17 53.09
N GLY A 61 -37.89 14.35 53.13
CA GLY A 61 -36.64 14.62 53.85
C GLY A 61 -35.69 15.56 53.11
N GLY A 62 -35.82 16.87 53.32
CA GLY A 62 -34.95 17.89 52.73
C GLY A 62 -33.75 18.30 53.59
N LEU A 63 -32.99 19.24 53.00
CA LEU A 63 -32.04 20.21 53.59
C LEU A 63 -30.67 19.72 54.07
N GLY A 64 -29.62 20.40 53.59
CA GLY A 64 -28.46 20.75 54.42
C GLY A 64 -27.08 20.46 53.84
N ALA A 65 -26.47 21.50 53.27
CA ALA A 65 -25.07 21.93 53.40
C ALA A 65 -23.90 20.90 53.46
N SER A 66 -22.94 21.09 52.55
CA SER A 66 -21.51 20.76 52.73
C SER A 66 -20.97 21.27 54.09
N PRO A 67 -20.03 20.59 54.77
CA PRO A 67 -18.61 20.65 54.35
C PRO A 67 -17.79 19.39 54.66
N GLY A 68 -16.56 19.30 54.13
CA GLY A 68 -15.50 18.52 54.78
C GLY A 68 -14.71 17.56 53.90
N PHE A 69 -13.54 18.04 53.47
CA PHE A 69 -12.35 17.26 53.17
C PHE A 69 -12.12 16.13 54.19
N ARG A 70 -11.84 14.91 53.71
CA ARG A 70 -10.91 13.95 54.35
C ARG A 70 -10.48 12.88 53.34
N THR A 71 -9.24 13.03 52.89
CA THR A 71 -8.41 12.01 52.24
C THR A 71 -7.96 10.97 53.26
N ASN A 72 -7.88 9.69 52.86
CA ASN A 72 -7.19 8.63 53.58
C ASN A 72 -6.85 7.47 52.60
N PRO A 73 -5.91 6.57 52.89
CA PRO A 73 -4.51 6.73 52.49
C PRO A 73 -3.93 5.58 51.63
N GLU A 74 -2.86 5.92 50.92
CA GLU A 74 -1.65 5.14 50.59
C GLU A 74 -1.72 3.63 50.27
N LEU A 75 -1.40 3.31 49.00
CA LEU A 75 -0.74 2.05 48.60
C LEU A 75 0.56 2.42 47.88
N THR A 76 1.69 2.25 48.56
CA THR A 76 3.04 2.65 48.10
C THR A 76 3.77 1.50 47.40
N TRP A 77 4.34 1.80 46.23
CA TRP A 77 5.37 0.99 45.58
C TRP A 77 6.76 1.55 45.96
N PRO A 78 7.80 0.71 46.17
CA PRO A 78 9.10 1.18 46.62
C PRO A 78 9.92 1.80 45.48
N SER A 79 10.40 3.04 45.69
CA SER A 79 11.36 3.73 44.83
C SER A 79 12.81 3.33 45.17
N PRO A 80 13.72 3.25 44.18
CA PRO A 80 15.14 2.96 44.41
C PRO A 80 15.92 4.21 44.91
N PRO A 81 17.06 4.03 45.60
CA PRO A 81 17.81 5.13 46.22
C PRO A 81 18.61 5.96 45.21
N LEU A 82 18.65 7.28 45.48
CA LEU A 82 19.44 8.31 44.81
C LEU A 82 20.94 8.21 45.15
N MET A 83 21.82 8.33 44.15
CA MET A 83 23.26 8.62 44.32
C MET A 83 23.57 10.09 43.97
N PRO A 84 24.53 10.75 44.67
CA PRO A 84 24.93 12.13 44.44
C PRO A 84 25.97 12.28 43.29
N PRO A 85 26.30 13.53 42.86
CA PRO A 85 26.71 13.83 41.50
C PRO A 85 28.24 13.91 41.33
N GLY A 86 28.73 13.57 40.14
CA GLY A 86 30.11 13.88 39.75
C GLY A 86 30.65 13.05 38.60
N GLU A 87 31.13 13.76 37.58
CA GLU A 87 32.19 13.36 36.65
C GLU A 87 31.84 12.45 35.45
N SER A 88 31.72 13.15 34.32
CA SER A 88 31.99 12.72 32.96
C SER A 88 33.14 11.72 32.81
N SER A 89 32.89 10.62 32.09
CA SER A 89 33.92 9.92 31.30
C SER A 89 33.32 9.08 30.16
N PRO A 90 34.05 8.90 29.04
CA PRO A 90 33.49 8.64 27.72
C PRO A 90 33.61 7.17 27.29
N LEU A 91 32.57 6.64 26.62
CA LEU A 91 32.55 5.29 26.03
C LEU A 91 33.08 5.29 24.59
N LEU A 92 34.41 5.28 24.42
CA LEU A 92 35.10 4.76 23.22
C LEU A 92 36.45 4.14 23.64
N PRO A 93 36.78 2.90 23.22
CA PRO A 93 38.10 2.34 23.48
C PRO A 93 39.14 2.85 22.47
N LYS A 94 40.26 3.39 22.96
CA LYS A 94 41.48 3.68 22.19
C LYS A 94 42.49 2.53 22.32
N PRO A 95 43.37 2.31 21.32
CA PRO A 95 44.25 1.14 21.22
C PRO A 95 45.46 1.24 22.16
N SER A 96 45.92 0.11 22.69
CA SER A 96 47.10 0.01 23.56
C SER A 96 48.42 -0.10 22.76
N PRO A 97 49.54 0.41 23.29
CA PRO A 97 50.80 0.58 22.58
C PRO A 97 51.77 -0.61 22.74
N SER A 98 52.65 -0.76 21.75
CA SER A 98 53.84 -1.61 21.74
C SER A 98 54.94 -1.08 22.67
N PRO A 99 55.73 -1.96 23.34
CA PRO A 99 56.93 -1.52 24.05
C PRO A 99 58.19 -1.73 23.20
N SER A 100 58.96 -0.66 23.03
CA SER A 100 60.36 -0.69 22.62
C SER A 100 61.26 -0.69 23.86
N ILE A 101 62.14 -1.68 24.00
CA ILE A 101 63.33 -1.60 24.86
C ILE A 101 64.54 -2.09 24.07
N THR A 102 65.49 -1.18 23.90
CA THR A 102 66.87 -1.39 23.49
C THR A 102 67.69 -1.92 24.67
N SER A 103 68.56 -2.91 24.45
CA SER A 103 69.99 -2.84 24.84
C SER A 103 70.75 -4.15 24.61
N SER A 104 71.96 -3.96 24.08
CA SER A 104 73.21 -4.71 24.29
C SER A 104 73.29 -6.21 24.01
N SER A 105 74.11 -6.49 23.00
CA SER A 105 74.87 -7.71 22.75
C SER A 105 75.55 -8.32 23.98
N SER A 106 75.33 -9.61 24.20
CA SER A 106 76.34 -10.51 24.74
C SER A 106 76.15 -11.92 24.17
N SER A 107 77.24 -12.45 23.63
CA SER A 107 77.40 -13.77 23.04
C SER A 107 77.43 -14.85 24.12
N HIS A 108 76.71 -15.96 23.94
CA HIS A 108 77.21 -17.29 24.34
C HIS A 108 76.43 -18.41 23.63
N HIS A 109 77.18 -19.31 22.99
CA HIS A 109 76.75 -20.61 22.49
C HIS A 109 76.27 -21.51 23.63
N GLY A 110 75.16 -22.24 23.42
CA GLY A 110 74.66 -23.25 24.34
C GLY A 110 73.56 -24.09 23.71
N THR A 111 73.96 -25.17 23.03
CA THR A 111 73.11 -26.20 22.43
C THR A 111 72.26 -26.88 23.51
N THR A 112 70.93 -26.80 23.42
CA THR A 112 70.04 -27.67 24.21
C THR A 112 68.88 -28.15 23.34
N HIS A 113 68.84 -29.46 23.09
CA HIS A 113 67.75 -30.16 22.43
C HIS A 113 66.45 -29.99 23.24
N LEU A 114 65.42 -29.42 22.63
CA LEU A 114 64.05 -29.45 23.15
C LEU A 114 63.13 -30.18 22.17
N ILE A 115 62.41 -31.12 22.76
CA ILE A 115 61.49 -32.10 22.21
C ILE A 115 60.44 -31.41 21.31
N SER A 116 60.33 -31.85 20.06
CA SER A 116 59.30 -31.39 19.12
C SER A 116 57.93 -31.95 19.53
N LEU A 117 57.08 -31.10 20.10
CA LEU A 117 55.64 -31.35 20.20
C LEU A 117 55.03 -31.38 18.78
N PRO A 118 54.12 -32.32 18.47
CA PRO A 118 53.48 -32.36 17.17
C PRO A 118 52.64 -31.10 16.98
N THR A 119 52.92 -30.37 15.90
CA THR A 119 52.16 -29.19 15.49
C THR A 119 50.73 -29.61 15.19
N ILE A 120 49.77 -29.18 16.00
CA ILE A 120 48.35 -29.30 15.68
C ILE A 120 48.14 -28.54 14.35
N PRO A 121 47.65 -29.19 13.28
CA PRO A 121 47.36 -28.47 12.05
C PRO A 121 46.33 -27.38 12.34
N PRO A 122 46.47 -26.15 11.81
CA PRO A 122 45.49 -25.11 12.03
C PRO A 122 44.13 -25.61 11.55
N VAL A 123 43.17 -25.67 12.46
CA VAL A 123 41.76 -25.97 12.14
C VAL A 123 41.35 -25.03 11.02
N SER A 124 40.91 -25.59 9.89
CA SER A 124 40.48 -24.87 8.71
C SER A 124 39.22 -24.04 9.00
N SER A 125 39.39 -22.86 9.59
CA SER A 125 38.33 -21.88 9.90
C SER A 125 37.90 -21.04 8.69
N SER A 126 38.34 -21.38 7.48
CA SER A 126 38.12 -20.54 6.30
C SER A 126 36.70 -20.65 5.70
N LEU A 127 35.98 -21.75 5.93
CA LEU A 127 34.64 -21.95 5.34
C LEU A 127 33.55 -21.05 5.98
N PRO A 128 33.42 -20.97 7.32
CA PRO A 128 32.44 -20.08 7.97
C PRO A 128 32.72 -18.61 7.71
N GLN A 129 33.99 -18.21 7.65
CA GLN A 129 34.41 -16.82 7.46
C GLN A 129 34.20 -16.36 6.00
N LYS A 130 34.46 -17.23 5.01
CA LYS A 130 34.13 -16.97 3.59
C LYS A 130 32.61 -16.93 3.36
N LEU A 131 31.84 -17.82 4.00
CA LEU A 131 30.37 -17.77 3.94
C LEU A 131 29.82 -16.50 4.60
N TYR A 132 30.37 -16.10 5.75
CA TYR A 132 30.01 -14.86 6.44
C TYR A 132 30.31 -13.61 5.59
N GLN A 133 31.49 -13.55 4.95
CA GLN A 133 31.88 -12.43 4.10
C GLN A 133 31.10 -12.38 2.78
N LYS A 134 30.65 -13.54 2.27
CA LYS A 134 29.78 -13.67 1.09
C LYS A 134 28.32 -13.26 1.37
N HIS A 135 27.77 -13.55 2.55
CA HIS A 135 26.36 -13.25 2.87
C HIS A 135 26.16 -11.91 3.59
N ARG A 136 27.21 -11.33 4.19
CA ARG A 136 27.20 -9.96 4.75
C ARG A 136 26.48 -8.92 3.86
N PRO A 137 26.75 -8.84 2.53
CA PRO A 137 26.05 -7.90 1.67
C PRO A 137 24.54 -8.16 1.54
N HIS A 138 24.10 -9.42 1.52
CA HIS A 138 22.69 -9.78 1.43
C HIS A 138 21.95 -9.45 2.73
N ILE A 139 22.55 -9.82 3.87
CA ILE A 139 21.97 -9.53 5.20
C ILE A 139 21.89 -8.02 5.42
N SER A 140 22.92 -7.26 5.05
CA SER A 140 22.88 -5.80 5.17
C SER A 140 21.78 -5.18 4.31
N GLU A 141 21.55 -5.72 3.10
CA GLU A 141 20.48 -5.23 2.22
C GLU A 141 19.09 -5.56 2.79
N ILE A 142 18.89 -6.78 3.32
CA ILE A 142 17.63 -7.17 3.98
C ILE A 142 17.36 -6.27 5.19
N VAL A 143 18.35 -6.02 6.05
CA VAL A 143 18.21 -5.13 7.21
C VAL A 143 17.89 -3.70 6.78
N LEU A 144 18.53 -3.21 5.71
CA LEU A 144 18.24 -1.89 5.16
C LEU A 144 16.81 -1.82 4.65
N LEU A 145 16.37 -2.78 3.83
CA LEU A 145 15.01 -2.85 3.29
C LEU A 145 13.97 -2.95 4.40
N ALA A 146 14.20 -3.77 5.42
CA ALA A 146 13.30 -3.85 6.58
C ALA A 146 13.21 -2.51 7.33
N LYS A 147 14.34 -1.83 7.52
CA LYS A 147 14.40 -0.52 8.20
C LYS A 147 13.72 0.59 7.39
N THR A 148 13.79 0.55 6.07
CA THR A 148 13.15 1.55 5.19
C THR A 148 11.68 1.23 4.91
N SER A 149 11.29 -0.04 4.84
CA SER A 149 9.89 -0.44 4.63
C SER A 149 9.03 -0.23 5.88
N THR A 150 9.54 -0.47 7.09
CA THR A 150 8.79 -0.30 8.34
C THR A 150 8.04 1.05 8.46
N PRO A 151 8.68 2.22 8.29
CA PRO A 151 7.96 3.50 8.33
C PRO A 151 6.95 3.65 7.19
N VAL A 152 7.22 3.09 6.01
CA VAL A 152 6.31 3.14 4.86
C VAL A 152 5.06 2.30 5.11
N ILE A 153 5.22 1.09 5.66
CA ILE A 153 4.12 0.21 6.07
C ILE A 153 3.26 0.93 7.11
N LEU A 154 3.87 1.47 8.16
CA LEU A 154 3.14 2.20 9.20
C LEU A 154 2.43 3.44 8.64
N ALA A 155 3.03 4.13 7.67
CA ALA A 155 2.37 5.23 6.97
C ALA A 155 1.10 4.75 6.23
N TYR A 156 1.16 3.67 5.46
CA TYR A 156 -0.04 3.17 4.77
C TYR A 156 -1.12 2.66 5.75
N MET A 157 -0.73 2.02 6.86
CA MET A 157 -1.67 1.64 7.92
C MET A 157 -2.38 2.86 8.53
N LEU A 158 -1.63 3.89 8.90
CA LEU A 158 -2.20 5.13 9.45
C LEU A 158 -3.05 5.86 8.41
N GLN A 159 -2.66 5.83 7.14
CA GLN A 159 -3.43 6.42 6.05
C GLN A 159 -4.78 5.74 5.85
N ASN A 160 -4.83 4.41 5.90
CA ASN A 160 -6.08 3.65 5.85
C ASN A 160 -6.98 3.99 7.05
N SER A 161 -6.38 4.22 8.23
CA SER A 161 -7.13 4.57 9.45
C SER A 161 -7.99 5.82 9.33
N LEU A 162 -7.63 6.79 8.47
CA LEU A 162 -8.41 8.02 8.26
C LEU A 162 -9.81 7.67 7.69
N GLN A 163 -9.88 6.76 6.74
CA GLN A 163 -11.14 6.34 6.13
C GLN A 163 -11.93 5.44 7.07
N THR A 164 -11.23 4.51 7.75
CA THR A 164 -11.84 3.64 8.76
C THR A 164 -12.48 4.45 9.88
N ALA A 165 -11.79 5.48 10.40
CA ALA A 165 -12.34 6.37 11.42
C ALA A 165 -13.62 7.07 10.95
N SER A 166 -13.63 7.59 9.73
CA SER A 166 -14.81 8.20 9.14
C SER A 166 -15.99 7.23 9.05
N ILE A 167 -15.77 6.00 8.56
CA ILE A 167 -16.82 4.97 8.45
C ILE A 167 -17.35 4.57 9.84
N LEU A 168 -16.46 4.42 10.84
CA LEU A 168 -16.86 4.07 12.20
C LEU A 168 -17.71 5.17 12.85
N VAL A 169 -17.36 6.44 12.63
CA VAL A 169 -18.10 7.59 13.17
C VAL A 169 -19.45 7.75 12.47
N THR A 170 -19.52 7.61 11.15
CA THR A 170 -20.80 7.67 10.41
C THR A 170 -21.69 6.48 10.69
N GLY A 171 -21.10 5.31 10.95
CA GLY A 171 -21.85 4.10 11.27
C GLY A 171 -22.64 4.16 12.58
N ARG A 172 -22.28 5.08 13.48
CA ARG A 172 -23.04 5.32 14.72
C ARG A 172 -24.26 6.23 14.51
N LEU A 173 -24.39 6.88 13.36
CA LEU A 173 -25.55 7.72 13.05
C LEU A 173 -26.76 6.85 12.68
N SER A 174 -26.59 5.99 11.67
CA SER A 174 -27.62 5.06 11.22
C SER A 174 -27.03 3.99 10.28
N PRO A 175 -27.72 2.85 10.08
CA PRO A 175 -27.33 1.85 9.09
C PRO A 175 -27.24 2.41 7.65
N GLU A 176 -28.12 3.33 7.29
CA GLU A 176 -28.13 3.97 5.96
C GLU A 176 -26.91 4.87 5.78
N ALA A 177 -26.51 5.62 6.82
CA ALA A 177 -25.31 6.45 6.80
C ALA A 177 -24.04 5.61 6.69
N LEU A 178 -23.99 4.47 7.39
CA LEU A 178 -22.91 3.49 7.27
C LEU A 178 -22.78 3.02 5.81
N ALA A 179 -23.86 2.48 5.26
CA ALA A 179 -23.90 1.94 3.90
C ALA A 179 -23.49 2.99 2.86
N THR A 180 -24.01 4.21 2.98
CA THR A 180 -23.68 5.33 2.09
C THR A 180 -22.20 5.70 2.15
N SER A 181 -21.64 5.83 3.36
CA SER A 181 -20.21 6.15 3.52
C SER A 181 -19.29 5.04 3.04
N ALA A 182 -19.59 3.78 3.37
CA ALA A 182 -18.81 2.62 2.95
C ALA A 182 -18.81 2.47 1.42
N PHE A 183 -19.98 2.56 0.77
CA PHE A 183 -20.10 2.52 -0.68
C PHE A 183 -19.34 3.68 -1.36
N SER A 184 -19.42 4.89 -0.78
CA SER A 184 -18.69 6.05 -1.29
C SER A 184 -17.17 5.87 -1.22
N TYR A 185 -16.64 5.36 -0.10
CA TYR A 185 -15.20 5.11 0.02
C TYR A 185 -14.73 3.93 -0.85
N MET A 186 -15.53 2.89 -1.03
CA MET A 186 -15.25 1.79 -1.96
C MET A 186 -15.15 2.32 -3.40
N PHE A 187 -16.13 3.14 -3.82
CA PHE A 187 -16.07 3.79 -5.13
C PHE A 187 -14.86 4.72 -5.26
N ALA A 188 -14.53 5.46 -4.20
CA ALA A 188 -13.36 6.33 -4.19
C ALA A 188 -12.03 5.57 -4.27
N MET A 189 -11.93 4.41 -3.59
CA MET A 189 -10.82 3.47 -3.71
C MET A 189 -10.66 3.00 -5.15
N SER A 190 -11.76 2.57 -5.78
CA SER A 190 -11.78 2.03 -7.13
C SER A 190 -11.47 3.05 -8.23
N THR A 191 -11.65 4.36 -7.98
CA THR A 191 -11.43 5.40 -9.00
C THR A 191 -10.31 6.39 -8.67
N ALA A 192 -10.33 7.03 -7.50
CA ALA A 192 -9.45 8.17 -7.21
C ALA A 192 -8.17 7.77 -6.47
N TRP A 193 -8.24 6.87 -5.50
CA TRP A 193 -7.06 6.48 -4.73
C TRP A 193 -6.03 5.73 -5.56
N LEU A 194 -6.46 5.04 -6.62
CA LEU A 194 -5.57 4.48 -7.65
C LEU A 194 -4.72 5.55 -8.34
N ILE A 195 -5.20 6.79 -8.51
CA ILE A 195 -4.40 7.88 -9.07
C ILE A 195 -3.25 8.23 -8.13
N GLY A 196 -3.54 8.34 -6.83
CA GLY A 196 -2.53 8.61 -5.82
C GLY A 196 -1.55 7.44 -5.63
N LEU A 197 -2.04 6.21 -5.53
CA LEU A 197 -1.21 5.04 -5.22
C LEU A 197 -0.51 4.47 -6.45
N GLY A 198 -1.21 4.37 -7.58
CA GLY A 198 -0.70 3.84 -8.84
C GLY A 198 -0.06 4.90 -9.71
N GLY A 199 -0.71 6.07 -9.87
CA GLY A 199 -0.18 7.14 -10.71
C GLY A 199 1.15 7.71 -10.21
N THR A 200 1.32 7.81 -8.89
CA THR A 200 2.59 8.29 -8.30
C THR A 200 3.73 7.28 -8.39
N THR A 201 3.47 6.01 -8.76
CA THR A 201 4.57 5.04 -9.00
C THR A 201 5.47 5.45 -10.16
N ALA A 202 5.02 6.34 -11.05
CA ALA A 202 5.88 6.98 -12.03
C ALA A 202 7.04 7.74 -11.37
N LEU A 203 6.81 8.33 -10.18
CA LEU A 203 7.87 8.95 -9.38
C LEU A 203 8.79 7.90 -8.76
N ASP A 204 8.29 6.73 -8.37
CA ASP A 204 9.16 5.64 -7.88
C ASP A 204 10.18 5.19 -8.93
N THR A 205 9.89 5.36 -10.22
CA THR A 205 10.83 5.09 -11.32
C THR A 205 11.70 6.28 -11.67
N LEU A 206 11.07 7.41 -11.99
CA LEU A 206 11.75 8.56 -12.60
C LEU A 206 12.47 9.40 -11.54
N ALA A 207 11.86 9.58 -10.36
CA ALA A 207 12.39 10.46 -9.33
C ALA A 207 13.59 9.79 -8.63
N SER A 208 13.50 8.51 -8.29
CA SER A 208 14.59 7.73 -7.68
C SER A 208 15.82 7.61 -8.60
N SER A 209 15.62 7.25 -9.87
CA SER A 209 16.71 7.19 -10.84
C SER A 209 17.31 8.57 -11.13
N SER A 210 16.51 9.63 -11.18
CA SER A 210 16.98 11.00 -11.35
C SER A 210 17.81 11.49 -10.16
N PHE A 211 17.39 11.17 -8.93
CA PHE A 211 18.08 11.61 -7.70
C PHE A 211 19.57 11.18 -7.66
N THR A 212 19.86 9.99 -8.18
CA THR A 212 21.21 9.40 -8.17
C THR A 212 21.92 9.47 -9.52
N GLY A 213 21.17 9.56 -10.61
CA GLY A 213 21.69 9.56 -11.98
C GLY A 213 21.83 10.94 -12.63
N SER A 214 21.07 11.94 -12.18
CA SER A 214 21.17 13.30 -12.74
C SER A 214 22.34 14.09 -12.14
N ALA A 215 22.95 14.95 -12.97
CA ALA A 215 23.95 15.91 -12.54
C ALA A 215 23.32 17.09 -11.76
N ASP A 216 22.07 17.44 -12.08
CA ASP A 216 21.32 18.50 -11.42
C ASP A 216 20.29 17.91 -10.47
N LYS A 217 20.48 18.12 -9.15
CA LYS A 217 19.55 17.62 -8.13
C LYS A 217 18.17 18.26 -8.20
N THR A 218 18.03 19.42 -8.85
CA THR A 218 16.76 20.13 -8.99
C THR A 218 15.80 19.47 -9.98
N ASP A 219 16.31 18.55 -10.79
CA ASP A 219 15.52 17.72 -11.71
C ASP A 219 14.42 16.92 -11.01
N LEU A 220 14.69 16.53 -9.76
CA LEU A 220 13.71 15.85 -8.92
C LEU A 220 12.50 16.75 -8.61
N GLY A 221 12.73 18.03 -8.31
CA GLY A 221 11.70 19.03 -8.06
C GLY A 221 10.85 19.30 -9.30
N VAL A 222 11.48 19.31 -10.48
CA VAL A 222 10.78 19.40 -11.78
C VAL A 222 9.86 18.19 -11.99
N LEU A 223 10.34 16.97 -11.69
CA LEU A 223 9.54 15.75 -11.78
C LEU A 223 8.35 15.75 -10.81
N LEU A 224 8.54 16.26 -9.59
CA LEU A 224 7.43 16.45 -8.64
C LEU A 224 6.38 17.41 -9.21
N GLN A 225 6.79 18.57 -9.73
CA GLN A 225 5.87 19.53 -10.34
C GLN A 225 5.11 18.93 -11.53
N ARG A 226 5.82 18.19 -12.39
CA ARG A 226 5.22 17.45 -13.51
C ARG A 226 4.18 16.43 -13.01
N GLY A 227 4.53 15.68 -11.97
CA GLY A 227 3.63 14.71 -11.35
C GLY A 227 2.38 15.35 -10.77
N LEU A 228 2.51 16.46 -10.04
CA LEU A 228 1.38 17.20 -9.50
C LEU A 228 0.44 17.66 -10.62
N VAL A 229 0.96 18.22 -11.72
CA VAL A 229 0.13 18.65 -12.86
C VAL A 229 -0.58 17.48 -13.52
N VAL A 230 0.18 16.44 -13.93
CA VAL A 230 -0.38 15.30 -14.69
C VAL A 230 -1.43 14.56 -13.86
N LEU A 231 -1.13 14.27 -12.58
CA LEU A 231 -2.05 13.55 -11.72
C LEU A 231 -3.29 14.40 -11.38
N SER A 232 -3.16 15.72 -11.28
CA SER A 232 -4.32 16.61 -11.11
C SER A 232 -5.23 16.61 -12.34
N VAL A 233 -4.67 16.55 -13.55
CA VAL A 233 -5.47 16.44 -14.80
C VAL A 233 -6.21 15.11 -14.85
N ILE A 234 -5.55 14.00 -14.52
CA ILE A 234 -6.20 12.68 -14.45
C ILE A 234 -7.31 12.70 -13.37
N TYR A 235 -7.02 13.28 -12.21
CA TYR A 235 -7.99 13.43 -11.12
C TYR A 235 -9.18 14.30 -11.49
N ALA A 236 -8.99 15.37 -12.29
CA ALA A 236 -10.09 16.20 -12.77
C ALA A 236 -11.12 15.39 -13.58
N GLY A 237 -10.68 14.38 -14.34
CA GLY A 237 -11.57 13.43 -15.01
C GLY A 237 -12.42 12.62 -14.03
N VAL A 238 -11.81 12.10 -12.96
CA VAL A 238 -12.53 11.37 -11.90
C VAL A 238 -13.47 12.29 -11.11
N ALA A 239 -13.06 13.53 -10.83
CA ALA A 239 -13.90 14.52 -10.17
C ALA A 239 -15.16 14.85 -10.99
N ALA A 240 -15.06 14.90 -12.33
CA ALA A 240 -16.21 15.07 -13.21
C ALA A 240 -17.17 13.86 -13.15
N VAL A 241 -16.63 12.64 -13.04
CA VAL A 241 -17.43 11.43 -12.82
C VAL A 241 -18.12 11.47 -11.46
N TRP A 242 -17.41 11.85 -10.39
CA TRP A 242 -17.97 11.98 -9.04
C TRP A 242 -19.09 13.02 -8.98
N TRP A 243 -18.94 14.13 -9.71
CA TRP A 243 -19.97 15.16 -9.80
C TRP A 243 -21.29 14.62 -10.37
N ASN A 244 -21.20 13.71 -11.36
CA ASN A 244 -22.33 13.12 -12.08
C ASN A 244 -22.62 11.67 -11.66
N SER A 245 -22.13 11.25 -10.50
CA SER A 245 -22.16 9.85 -10.05
C SER A 245 -23.58 9.34 -9.74
N GLU A 246 -24.53 10.22 -9.47
CA GLU A 246 -25.92 9.87 -9.14
C GLU A 246 -26.59 9.03 -10.25
N GLY A 247 -26.46 9.45 -11.51
CA GLY A 247 -26.99 8.70 -12.66
C GLY A 247 -26.24 7.39 -12.90
N LEU A 248 -24.93 7.37 -12.62
CA LEU A 248 -24.12 6.17 -12.71
C LEU A 248 -24.56 5.12 -11.67
N PHE A 249 -24.83 5.54 -10.43
CA PHE A 249 -25.28 4.61 -9.38
C PHE A 249 -26.67 4.05 -9.67
N ARG A 250 -27.58 4.85 -10.23
CA ARG A 250 -28.88 4.36 -10.72
C ARG A 250 -28.72 3.35 -11.85
N LEU A 251 -27.80 3.59 -12.78
CA LEU A 251 -27.50 2.64 -13.87
C LEU A 251 -26.95 1.31 -13.33
N LEU A 252 -26.18 1.36 -12.23
CA LEU A 252 -25.69 0.19 -11.51
C LEU A 252 -26.76 -0.50 -10.64
N GLY A 253 -28.02 -0.04 -10.70
CA GLY A 253 -29.14 -0.63 -9.98
C GLY A 253 -29.06 -0.47 -8.46
N GLN A 254 -28.36 0.54 -7.96
CA GLN A 254 -28.30 0.82 -6.51
C GLN A 254 -29.59 1.46 -6.00
N ASP A 255 -29.87 1.27 -4.71
CA ASP A 255 -31.01 1.92 -4.06
C ASP A 255 -30.92 3.45 -4.16
N GLU A 256 -32.08 4.10 -4.29
CA GLU A 256 -32.16 5.55 -4.52
C GLU A 256 -31.45 6.36 -3.43
N TYR A 257 -31.52 5.91 -2.16
CA TYR A 257 -30.85 6.58 -1.06
C TYR A 257 -29.31 6.49 -1.16
N ILE A 258 -28.77 5.37 -1.66
CA ILE A 258 -27.32 5.21 -1.93
C ILE A 258 -26.93 6.09 -3.10
N CYS A 259 -27.75 6.15 -4.16
CA CYS A 259 -27.48 6.96 -5.33
C CYS A 259 -27.31 8.44 -4.97
N VAL A 260 -28.30 9.01 -4.27
CA VAL A 260 -28.29 10.44 -3.89
C VAL A 260 -27.28 10.70 -2.78
N GLY A 261 -27.27 9.86 -1.74
CA GLY A 261 -26.39 10.01 -0.57
C GLY A 261 -24.92 9.93 -0.95
N SER A 262 -24.54 8.91 -1.74
CA SER A 262 -23.15 8.67 -2.13
C SER A 262 -22.67 9.70 -3.14
N ALA A 263 -23.53 10.15 -4.07
CA ALA A 263 -23.17 11.21 -5.00
C ALA A 263 -22.86 12.53 -4.28
N ARG A 264 -23.68 12.89 -3.28
CA ARG A 264 -23.42 14.08 -2.44
C ARG A 264 -22.18 13.91 -1.57
N PHE A 265 -21.96 12.72 -1.01
CA PHE A 265 -20.75 12.40 -0.25
C PHE A 265 -19.49 12.57 -1.10
N LEU A 266 -19.47 12.00 -2.32
CA LEU A 266 -18.35 12.11 -3.24
C LEU A 266 -18.11 13.54 -3.70
N ARG A 267 -19.16 14.32 -4.01
CA ARG A 267 -19.03 15.75 -4.36
C ARG A 267 -18.29 16.54 -3.28
N LEU A 268 -18.56 16.26 -2.00
CA LEU A 268 -17.87 16.89 -0.87
C LEU A 268 -16.43 16.37 -0.70
N LEU A 269 -16.15 15.14 -1.12
CA LEU A 269 -14.82 14.54 -1.07
C LEU A 269 -13.91 15.03 -2.21
N ILE A 270 -14.44 15.56 -3.32
CA ILE A 270 -13.66 16.08 -4.47
C ILE A 270 -12.47 16.98 -4.06
N PRO A 271 -12.64 18.05 -3.25
CA PRO A 271 -11.51 18.88 -2.84
C PRO A 271 -10.49 18.09 -2.01
N GLY A 272 -10.96 17.17 -1.15
CA GLY A 272 -10.12 16.32 -0.31
C GLY A 272 -9.29 15.31 -1.11
N GLY A 273 -9.85 14.75 -2.18
CA GLY A 273 -9.16 13.76 -2.99
C GLY A 273 -7.98 14.33 -3.78
N LEU A 274 -8.03 15.61 -4.16
CA LEU A 274 -6.85 16.29 -4.72
C LEU A 274 -5.72 16.38 -3.69
N GLY A 275 -6.06 16.72 -2.44
CA GLY A 275 -5.10 16.74 -1.32
C GLY A 275 -4.42 15.39 -1.09
N TYR A 276 -5.16 14.28 -1.23
CA TYR A 276 -4.60 12.92 -1.15
C TYR A 276 -3.61 12.64 -2.28
N VAL A 277 -3.95 12.98 -3.53
CA VAL A 277 -3.07 12.77 -4.69
C VAL A 277 -1.76 13.54 -4.51
N TRP A 278 -1.85 14.79 -4.05
CA TRP A 278 -0.69 15.64 -3.78
C TRP A 278 0.13 15.15 -2.59
N PHE A 279 -0.53 14.67 -1.54
CA PHE A 279 0.11 14.01 -0.41
C PHE A 279 0.93 12.79 -0.86
N GLU A 280 0.36 11.90 -1.68
CA GLU A 280 1.08 10.74 -2.22
C GLU A 280 2.29 11.17 -3.05
N ALA A 281 2.13 12.15 -3.94
CA ALA A 281 3.23 12.64 -4.78
C ALA A 281 4.38 13.22 -3.94
N MET A 282 4.06 13.99 -2.90
CA MET A 282 5.05 14.56 -1.98
C MET A 282 5.75 13.49 -1.14
N LYS A 283 5.00 12.49 -0.67
CA LYS A 283 5.55 11.33 0.06
C LYS A 283 6.56 10.59 -0.83
N LYS A 284 6.24 10.37 -2.10
CA LYS A 284 7.11 9.72 -3.09
C LYS A 284 8.36 10.53 -3.41
N TYR A 285 8.24 11.86 -3.50
CA TYR A 285 9.38 12.76 -3.67
C TYR A 285 10.41 12.65 -2.53
N LEU A 286 9.96 12.51 -1.29
CA LEU A 286 10.85 12.31 -0.14
C LEU A 286 11.43 10.88 -0.12
N GLN A 287 10.63 9.87 -0.46
CA GLN A 287 11.09 8.47 -0.54
C GLN A 287 12.16 8.29 -1.62
N ALA A 288 12.04 8.96 -2.77
CA ALA A 288 13.07 8.97 -3.81
C ALA A 288 14.44 9.45 -3.29
N GLN A 289 14.46 10.39 -2.34
CA GLN A 289 15.66 10.91 -1.68
C GLN A 289 16.15 10.03 -0.51
N GLU A 290 15.61 8.83 -0.36
CA GLU A 290 15.86 7.92 0.77
C GLU A 290 15.37 8.46 2.13
N ILE A 291 14.38 9.36 2.12
CA ILE A 291 13.77 9.95 3.33
C ILE A 291 12.38 9.33 3.58
N TYR A 292 12.34 8.17 4.25
CA TYR A 292 11.12 7.36 4.40
C TYR A 292 10.22 7.70 5.59
N ARG A 293 10.76 8.32 6.64
CA ARG A 293 10.06 8.58 7.93
C ARG A 293 8.99 9.70 7.93
N PRO A 294 9.10 10.79 7.14
CA PRO A 294 8.22 11.95 7.30
C PRO A 294 6.74 11.65 7.09
N GLY A 295 6.41 10.79 6.13
CA GLY A 295 5.02 10.37 5.89
C GLY A 295 4.39 9.76 7.14
N THR A 296 5.14 8.93 7.87
CA THR A 296 4.70 8.32 9.12
C THR A 296 4.47 9.36 10.21
N TYR A 297 5.41 10.29 10.41
CA TYR A 297 5.29 11.32 11.46
C TYR A 297 4.10 12.25 11.21
N VAL A 298 3.90 12.63 9.95
CA VAL A 298 2.74 13.45 9.56
C VAL A 298 1.45 12.69 9.82
N LEU A 299 1.36 11.42 9.43
CA LEU A 299 0.15 10.61 9.63
C LEU A 299 -0.12 10.27 11.10
N LEU A 300 0.92 10.16 11.94
CA LEU A 300 0.76 10.03 13.40
C LEU A 300 0.11 11.28 14.02
N LEU A 301 0.29 12.45 13.41
CA LEU A 301 -0.36 13.69 13.83
C LEU A 301 -1.75 13.85 13.20
N THR A 302 -1.89 13.55 11.91
CA THR A 302 -3.13 13.80 11.17
C THR A 302 -4.20 12.73 11.39
N SER A 303 -3.84 11.49 11.76
CA SER A 303 -4.82 10.45 12.08
C SER A 303 -5.64 10.79 13.36
N PRO A 304 -5.03 11.16 14.50
CA PRO A 304 -5.80 11.63 15.66
C PRO A 304 -6.59 12.92 15.36
N LEU A 305 -6.02 13.84 14.60
CA LEU A 305 -6.72 15.04 14.14
C LEU A 305 -7.96 14.67 13.31
N ASN A 306 -7.85 13.67 12.44
CA ASN A 306 -8.97 13.18 11.63
C ASN A 306 -10.09 12.61 12.49
N VAL A 307 -9.77 11.81 13.52
CA VAL A 307 -10.77 11.30 14.47
C VAL A 307 -11.48 12.45 15.19
N LEU A 308 -10.72 13.44 15.66
CA LEU A 308 -11.28 14.64 16.29
C LEU A 308 -12.19 15.42 15.33
N LEU A 309 -11.74 15.66 14.09
CA LEU A 309 -12.52 16.36 13.08
C LEU A 309 -13.79 15.60 12.71
N ASN A 310 -13.72 14.28 12.57
CA ASN A 310 -14.90 13.46 12.36
C ASN A 310 -15.89 13.61 13.51
N TYR A 311 -15.43 13.50 14.77
CA TYR A 311 -16.31 13.71 15.93
C TYR A 311 -16.94 15.10 15.93
N LEU A 312 -16.15 16.16 15.74
CA LEU A 312 -16.63 17.54 15.76
C LEU A 312 -17.61 17.83 14.63
N LEU A 313 -17.27 17.50 13.38
CA LEU A 313 -18.10 17.81 12.21
C LEU A 313 -19.38 16.97 12.19
N VAL A 314 -19.27 15.68 12.51
CA VAL A 314 -20.43 14.77 12.47
C VAL A 314 -21.38 15.03 13.64
N HIS A 315 -20.87 15.12 14.87
CA HIS A 315 -21.71 15.15 16.07
C HIS A 315 -21.89 16.57 16.64
N LYS A 316 -20.83 17.38 16.71
CA LYS A 316 -20.89 18.67 17.42
C LYS A 316 -21.42 19.82 16.57
N PHE A 317 -21.05 19.85 15.29
CA PHE A 317 -21.52 20.82 14.31
C PHE A 317 -22.71 20.32 13.50
N GLU A 318 -23.20 19.12 13.80
CA GLU A 318 -24.43 18.53 13.23
C GLU A 318 -24.44 18.46 11.69
N PHE A 319 -23.27 18.32 11.05
CA PHE A 319 -23.20 18.05 9.60
C PHE A 319 -23.60 16.61 9.24
N GLY A 320 -23.79 15.74 10.23
CA GLY A 320 -24.20 14.35 10.06
C GLY A 320 -23.23 13.57 9.16
N LEU A 321 -23.77 12.73 8.27
CA LEU A 321 -22.99 11.90 7.32
C LEU A 321 -21.97 12.72 6.52
N TYR A 322 -22.34 13.94 6.13
CA TYR A 322 -21.54 14.79 5.25
C TYR A 322 -20.37 15.49 5.96
N GLY A 323 -20.29 15.40 7.30
CA GLY A 323 -19.12 15.83 8.05
C GLY A 323 -17.90 14.94 7.80
N ALA A 324 -18.10 13.65 7.53
CA ALA A 324 -17.02 12.68 7.31
C ALA A 324 -16.13 12.93 6.07
N PRO A 325 -16.68 13.18 4.85
CA PRO A 325 -15.85 13.47 3.68
C PRO A 325 -15.10 14.80 3.83
N ILE A 326 -15.68 15.78 4.54
CA ILE A 326 -15.03 17.06 4.85
C ILE A 326 -13.86 16.86 5.82
N ALA A 327 -14.08 16.12 6.91
CA ALA A 327 -13.04 15.79 7.89
C ALA A 327 -11.85 15.07 7.23
N THR A 328 -12.16 14.09 6.38
CA THR A 328 -11.19 13.35 5.59
C THR A 328 -10.42 14.28 4.65
N GLY A 329 -11.11 15.14 3.91
CA GLY A 329 -10.48 16.08 2.99
C GLY A 329 -9.54 17.08 3.68
N ILE A 330 -9.95 17.64 4.82
CA ILE A 330 -9.11 18.52 5.63
C ILE A 330 -7.85 17.77 6.10
N SER A 331 -8.00 16.51 6.50
CA SER A 331 -6.89 15.70 7.01
C SER A 331 -5.88 15.37 5.91
N TYR A 332 -6.32 15.13 4.67
CA TYR A 332 -5.42 14.94 3.53
C TYR A 332 -4.67 16.22 3.15
N TRP A 333 -5.34 17.37 3.11
CA TRP A 333 -4.67 18.65 2.88
C TRP A 333 -3.69 19.00 3.99
N ALA A 334 -4.07 18.78 5.26
CA ALA A 334 -3.16 18.95 6.39
C ALA A 334 -1.93 18.04 6.25
N SER A 335 -2.13 16.78 5.85
CA SER A 335 -1.03 15.83 5.64
C SER A 335 -0.09 16.29 4.51
N PHE A 336 -0.64 16.77 3.40
CA PHE A 336 0.16 17.34 2.31
C PHE A 336 0.97 18.57 2.77
N LEU A 337 0.31 19.54 3.40
CA LEU A 337 0.96 20.79 3.85
C LEU A 337 2.05 20.53 4.89
N LEU A 338 1.83 19.57 5.81
CA LEU A 338 2.85 19.18 6.78
C LEU A 338 4.05 18.49 6.14
N LEU A 339 3.86 17.69 5.08
CA LEU A 339 4.98 17.14 4.30
C LEU A 339 5.76 18.23 3.55
N VAL A 340 5.07 19.22 2.99
CA VAL A 340 5.71 20.38 2.37
C VAL A 340 6.51 21.17 3.41
N ALA A 341 5.95 21.43 4.58
CA ALA A 341 6.64 22.08 5.68
C ALA A 341 7.87 21.29 6.14
N TYR A 342 7.75 19.96 6.28
CA TYR A 342 8.89 19.10 6.59
C TYR A 342 10.00 19.22 5.54
N ALA A 343 9.65 19.15 4.26
CA ALA A 343 10.62 19.21 3.18
C ALA A 343 11.37 20.55 3.13
N TYR A 344 10.65 21.65 3.41
CA TYR A 344 11.20 23.00 3.41
C TYR A 344 12.07 23.28 4.65
N PHE A 345 11.57 22.99 5.85
CA PHE A 345 12.23 23.39 7.11
C PHE A 345 13.22 22.36 7.67
N ILE A 346 13.09 21.07 7.34
CA ILE A 346 13.89 20.00 7.94
C ILE A 346 14.84 19.37 6.93
N ARG A 347 14.29 18.69 5.92
CA ARG A 347 15.12 17.95 4.94
C ARG A 347 14.34 17.63 3.67
N GLY A 348 14.93 17.91 2.51
CA GLY A 348 14.36 17.64 1.19
C GLY A 348 14.28 18.86 0.26
N HIS A 349 14.63 20.05 0.77
CA HIS A 349 14.66 21.29 -0.01
C HIS A 349 15.78 21.34 -1.06
N ASP A 350 16.88 20.61 -0.85
CA ASP A 350 18.05 20.55 -1.75
C ASP A 350 17.68 20.20 -3.20
N CYS A 351 16.64 19.38 -3.37
CA CYS A 351 16.19 18.86 -4.67
C CYS A 351 15.03 19.65 -5.29
N TRP A 352 14.50 20.69 -4.62
CA TRP A 352 13.29 21.39 -5.09
C TRP A 352 13.58 22.36 -6.24
N GLY A 353 14.69 23.10 -6.18
CA GLY A 353 15.12 24.04 -7.23
C GLY A 353 14.17 25.22 -7.55
N GLY A 354 13.01 25.31 -6.90
CA GLY A 354 11.99 26.33 -7.15
C GLY A 354 10.96 25.93 -8.21
N ILE A 355 9.94 26.78 -8.37
CA ILE A 355 8.84 26.53 -9.32
C ILE A 355 9.33 26.81 -10.74
N SER A 356 9.32 25.79 -11.60
CA SER A 356 9.81 25.85 -12.99
C SER A 356 8.75 25.30 -13.96
N PRO A 357 7.62 26.01 -14.15
CA PRO A 357 6.44 25.48 -14.83
C PRO A 357 6.73 25.12 -16.29
N ARG A 358 7.62 25.86 -16.95
CA ARG A 358 8.04 25.56 -18.34
C ARG A 358 8.75 24.20 -18.46
N ARG A 359 9.58 23.82 -17.49
CA ARG A 359 10.26 22.52 -17.48
C ARG A 359 9.29 21.42 -17.06
N ALA A 360 8.46 21.67 -16.05
CA ALA A 360 7.44 20.74 -15.59
C ALA A 360 6.45 20.34 -16.70
N LEU A 361 6.00 21.32 -17.50
CA LEU A 361 5.06 21.13 -18.61
C LEU A 361 5.69 20.60 -19.91
N SER A 362 7.02 20.49 -19.96
CA SER A 362 7.70 19.89 -21.11
C SER A 362 7.67 18.35 -21.02
N HIS A 363 7.58 17.69 -22.18
CA HIS A 363 7.66 16.23 -22.30
C HIS A 363 6.78 15.46 -21.28
N LEU A 364 5.48 15.80 -21.21
CA LEU A 364 4.54 15.18 -20.27
C LEU A 364 4.25 13.71 -20.58
N TRP A 365 4.27 13.32 -21.85
CA TRP A 365 3.80 12.00 -22.29
C TRP A 365 4.52 10.81 -21.63
N PRO A 366 5.86 10.76 -21.52
CA PRO A 366 6.54 9.68 -20.81
C PRO A 366 6.07 9.51 -19.36
N PHE A 367 5.88 10.63 -18.64
CA PHE A 367 5.36 10.59 -17.28
C PHE A 367 3.90 10.11 -17.25
N THR A 368 3.04 10.69 -18.10
CA THR A 368 1.62 10.32 -18.20
C THR A 368 1.46 8.83 -18.53
N ARG A 369 2.25 8.30 -19.47
CA ARG A 369 2.23 6.88 -19.83
C ARG A 369 2.58 6.00 -18.63
N LEU A 370 3.65 6.32 -17.90
CA LEU A 370 4.03 5.56 -16.69
C LEU A 370 2.96 5.66 -15.59
N ALA A 371 2.38 6.85 -15.40
CA ALA A 371 1.31 7.06 -14.41
C ALA A 371 0.06 6.23 -14.76
N LEU A 372 -0.39 6.24 -16.02
CA LEU A 372 -1.54 5.45 -16.46
C LEU A 372 -1.27 3.95 -16.33
N LEU A 373 -0.07 3.48 -16.70
CA LEU A 373 0.31 2.09 -16.53
C LEU A 373 0.36 1.68 -15.05
N GLY A 374 0.85 2.56 -14.17
CA GLY A 374 0.83 2.32 -12.72
C GLY A 374 -0.59 2.26 -12.14
N ILE A 375 -1.50 3.12 -12.62
CA ILE A 375 -2.93 3.08 -12.26
C ILE A 375 -3.55 1.75 -12.70
N ILE A 376 -3.29 1.31 -13.92
CA ILE A 376 -3.83 0.04 -14.44
C ILE A 376 -3.21 -1.16 -13.71
N HIS A 377 -1.90 -1.14 -13.45
CA HIS A 377 -1.21 -2.21 -12.74
C HIS A 377 -1.84 -2.47 -11.37
N ILE A 378 -1.95 -1.43 -10.53
CA ILE A 378 -2.56 -1.58 -9.19
C ILE A 378 -4.07 -1.78 -9.31
N GLY A 379 -4.73 -1.07 -10.23
CA GLY A 379 -6.17 -1.13 -10.43
C GLY A 379 -6.69 -2.49 -10.83
N THR A 380 -5.99 -3.20 -11.72
CA THR A 380 -6.38 -4.56 -12.16
C THR A 380 -6.40 -5.56 -11.01
N GLU A 381 -5.49 -5.43 -10.06
CA GLU A 381 -5.51 -6.25 -8.85
C GLU A 381 -6.67 -5.87 -7.93
N TRP A 382 -6.86 -4.58 -7.67
CA TRP A 382 -7.90 -4.11 -6.74
C TRP A 382 -9.31 -4.35 -7.25
N TRP A 383 -9.55 -4.11 -8.54
CA TRP A 383 -10.84 -4.38 -9.17
C TRP A 383 -11.15 -5.89 -9.18
N ALA A 384 -10.16 -6.77 -9.21
CA ALA A 384 -10.39 -8.21 -9.06
C ALA A 384 -11.01 -8.54 -7.69
N PHE A 385 -10.53 -7.91 -6.61
CA PHE A 385 -11.14 -8.07 -5.28
C PHE A 385 -12.58 -7.57 -5.22
N GLU A 386 -12.87 -6.44 -5.87
CA GLU A 386 -14.25 -5.91 -5.93
C GLU A 386 -15.18 -6.84 -6.72
N ILE A 387 -14.71 -7.43 -7.83
CA ILE A 387 -15.47 -8.43 -8.59
C ILE A 387 -15.75 -9.67 -7.73
N VAL A 388 -14.76 -10.14 -6.98
CA VAL A 388 -14.92 -11.26 -6.05
C VAL A 388 -15.92 -10.93 -4.94
N ALA A 389 -15.88 -9.71 -4.39
CA ALA A 389 -16.84 -9.26 -3.39
C ALA A 389 -18.28 -9.25 -3.95
N LEU A 390 -18.48 -8.75 -5.17
CA LEU A 390 -19.77 -8.79 -5.85
C LEU A 390 -20.25 -10.23 -6.12
N ALA A 391 -19.35 -11.12 -6.53
CA ALA A 391 -19.68 -12.53 -6.73
C ALA A 391 -20.06 -13.23 -5.42
N ALA A 392 -19.35 -12.94 -4.32
CA ALA A 392 -19.68 -13.45 -2.99
C ALA A 392 -21.07 -12.98 -2.52
N GLY A 393 -21.46 -11.76 -2.87
CA GLY A 393 -22.81 -11.23 -2.63
C GLY A 393 -23.92 -12.09 -3.22
N ARG A 394 -23.69 -12.72 -4.38
CA ARG A 394 -24.65 -13.61 -5.04
C ARG A 394 -24.71 -15.02 -4.44
N LEU A 395 -23.72 -15.43 -3.65
CA LEU A 395 -23.72 -16.72 -2.95
C LEU A 395 -24.60 -16.71 -1.68
N GLY A 396 -25.05 -15.53 -1.25
CA GLY A 396 -25.92 -15.34 -0.08
C GLY A 396 -25.28 -14.50 1.03
N THR A 397 -26.10 -14.14 2.01
CA THR A 397 -25.73 -13.17 3.07
C THR A 397 -24.59 -13.65 3.97
N ILE A 398 -24.51 -14.95 4.26
CA ILE A 398 -23.42 -15.53 5.08
C ILE A 398 -22.09 -15.44 4.34
N SER A 399 -22.06 -15.80 3.06
CA SER A 399 -20.87 -15.72 2.21
C SER A 399 -20.37 -14.29 2.04
N LEU A 400 -21.30 -13.34 1.85
CA LEU A 400 -20.98 -11.92 1.78
C LEU A 400 -20.40 -11.40 3.09
N ALA A 401 -21.00 -11.75 4.23
CA ALA A 401 -20.50 -11.36 5.54
C ALA A 401 -19.09 -11.93 5.80
N ALA A 402 -18.86 -13.21 5.50
CA ALA A 402 -17.54 -13.83 5.61
C ALA A 402 -16.51 -13.16 4.68
N GLN A 403 -16.89 -12.86 3.43
CA GLN A 403 -16.03 -12.15 2.49
C GLN A 403 -15.64 -10.76 3.00
N SER A 404 -16.58 -10.00 3.56
CA SER A 404 -16.31 -8.67 4.14
C SER A 404 -15.34 -8.73 5.33
N VAL A 405 -15.47 -9.74 6.20
CA VAL A 405 -14.53 -9.98 7.30
C VAL A 405 -13.13 -10.23 6.74
N ILE A 406 -13.02 -11.15 5.78
CA ILE A 406 -11.72 -11.51 5.18
C ILE A 406 -11.11 -10.31 4.44
N MET A 407 -11.89 -9.55 3.68
CA MET A 407 -11.38 -8.38 2.95
C MET A 407 -10.90 -7.27 3.87
N THR A 408 -11.59 -7.06 5.00
CA THR A 408 -11.14 -6.08 6.00
C THR A 408 -9.79 -6.49 6.60
N ALA A 409 -9.61 -7.78 6.90
CA ALA A 409 -8.34 -8.31 7.37
C ALA A 409 -7.24 -8.17 6.31
N ASP A 410 -7.53 -8.55 5.07
CA ASP A 410 -6.61 -8.49 3.95
C ASP A 410 -6.13 -7.06 3.67
N GLN A 411 -7.03 -6.06 3.69
CA GLN A 411 -6.66 -4.65 3.52
C GLN A 411 -5.64 -4.16 4.56
N ILE A 412 -5.69 -4.66 5.78
CA ILE A 412 -4.70 -4.33 6.82
C ILE A 412 -3.39 -5.05 6.54
N ILE A 413 -3.46 -6.34 6.21
CA ILE A 413 -2.30 -7.21 6.00
C ILE A 413 -1.50 -6.78 4.75
N ASN A 414 -2.18 -6.45 3.65
CA ASN A 414 -1.60 -6.01 2.37
C ASN A 414 -0.76 -4.72 2.52
N THR A 415 -0.96 -3.92 3.58
CA THR A 415 -0.06 -2.78 3.84
C THR A 415 1.41 -3.17 4.01
N ILE A 416 1.68 -4.39 4.50
CA ILE A 416 3.02 -4.95 4.69
C ILE A 416 3.72 -5.18 3.34
N PRO A 417 3.21 -6.04 2.43
CA PRO A 417 3.85 -6.28 1.14
C PRO A 417 3.84 -5.04 0.26
N PHE A 418 2.76 -4.23 0.29
CA PHE A 418 2.71 -3.00 -0.47
C PHE A 418 3.79 -1.99 -0.03
N GLY A 419 3.94 -1.78 1.29
CA GLY A 419 4.94 -0.87 1.83
C GLY A 419 6.37 -1.33 1.57
N LEU A 420 6.62 -2.64 1.63
CA LEU A 420 7.90 -3.24 1.24
C LEU A 420 8.19 -3.06 -0.25
N GLY A 421 7.18 -3.27 -1.11
CA GLY A 421 7.26 -3.04 -2.55
C GLY A 421 7.62 -1.60 -2.91
N VAL A 422 7.04 -0.62 -2.22
CA VAL A 422 7.38 0.80 -2.39
C VAL A 422 8.82 1.09 -1.99
N ALA A 423 9.27 0.58 -0.84
CA ALA A 423 10.66 0.75 -0.39
C ALA A 423 11.66 0.09 -1.36
N ALA A 424 11.34 -1.12 -1.84
CA ALA A 424 12.12 -1.83 -2.84
C ALA A 424 12.20 -1.06 -4.17
N SER A 425 11.06 -0.56 -4.67
CA SER A 425 11.01 0.23 -5.91
C SER A 425 11.90 1.47 -5.85
N SER A 426 11.80 2.23 -4.75
CA SER A 426 12.63 3.42 -4.52
C SER A 426 14.12 3.06 -4.44
N ARG A 427 14.48 2.01 -3.68
CA ARG A 427 15.86 1.54 -3.53
C ARG A 427 16.45 1.08 -4.87
N LEU A 428 15.71 0.29 -5.65
CA LEU A 428 16.14 -0.19 -6.96
C LEU A 428 16.34 0.97 -7.93
N GLY A 429 15.39 1.90 -7.99
CA GLY A 429 15.51 3.07 -8.86
C GLY A 429 16.76 3.91 -8.54
N ASN A 430 17.08 4.09 -7.25
CA ASN A 430 18.31 4.76 -6.82
C ASN A 430 19.58 3.99 -7.22
N LEU A 431 19.59 2.66 -7.13
CA LEU A 431 20.75 1.85 -7.52
C LEU A 431 20.96 1.83 -9.04
N LEU A 432 19.86 1.83 -9.80
CA LEU A 432 19.89 1.94 -11.27
C LEU A 432 20.42 3.32 -11.70
N GLY A 433 19.94 4.41 -11.10
CA GLY A 433 20.44 5.75 -11.36
C GLY A 433 21.91 5.93 -10.96
N ALA A 434 22.34 5.31 -9.86
CA ALA A 434 23.74 5.29 -9.41
C ALA A 434 24.67 4.39 -10.24
N LYS A 435 24.19 3.73 -11.29
CA LYS A 435 24.94 2.80 -12.15
C LYS A 435 25.55 1.61 -11.40
N LYS A 436 24.78 1.02 -10.47
CA LYS A 436 25.21 -0.11 -9.63
C LYS A 436 24.39 -1.37 -9.92
N PRO A 437 24.61 -2.05 -11.06
CA PRO A 437 23.78 -3.17 -11.52
C PRO A 437 23.77 -4.35 -10.54
N LYS A 438 24.94 -4.75 -10.02
CA LYS A 438 25.06 -5.85 -9.05
C LYS A 438 24.40 -5.56 -7.70
N GLU A 439 24.40 -4.30 -7.27
CA GLU A 439 23.69 -3.91 -6.04
C GLU A 439 22.17 -3.90 -6.28
N ALA A 440 21.72 -3.46 -7.45
CA ALA A 440 20.30 -3.48 -7.85
C ALA A 440 19.75 -4.91 -7.91
N GLU A 441 20.49 -5.84 -8.53
CA GLU A 441 20.19 -7.27 -8.55
C GLU A 441 20.02 -7.82 -7.13
N ARG A 442 21.01 -7.56 -6.28
CA ARG A 442 20.98 -8.00 -4.89
C ARG A 442 19.78 -7.44 -4.14
N ALA A 443 19.48 -6.15 -4.31
CA ALA A 443 18.34 -5.50 -3.67
C ALA A 443 17.01 -6.13 -4.11
N ALA A 444 16.87 -6.48 -5.40
CA ALA A 444 15.67 -7.12 -5.93
C ALA A 444 15.43 -8.49 -5.30
N HIS A 445 16.46 -9.33 -5.27
CA HIS A 445 16.38 -10.66 -4.66
C HIS A 445 16.17 -10.61 -3.15
N CYS A 446 16.87 -9.70 -2.44
CA CYS A 446 16.68 -9.51 -1.01
C CYS A 446 15.27 -9.01 -0.68
N ALA A 447 14.68 -8.15 -1.51
CA ALA A 447 13.30 -7.71 -1.35
C ALA A 447 12.31 -8.87 -1.51
N ALA A 448 12.48 -9.70 -2.54
CA ALA A 448 11.64 -10.89 -2.75
C ALA A 448 11.71 -11.88 -1.57
N VAL A 449 12.93 -12.19 -1.09
CA VAL A 449 13.12 -13.07 0.08
C VAL A 449 12.49 -12.48 1.33
N LEU A 450 12.69 -11.19 1.60
CA LEU A 450 12.10 -10.52 2.76
C LEU A 450 10.55 -10.54 2.69
N SER A 451 9.99 -10.32 1.51
CA SER A 451 8.55 -10.41 1.27
C SER A 451 8.00 -11.81 1.52
N MET A 452 8.68 -12.85 1.02
CA MET A 452 8.27 -14.24 1.26
C MET A 452 8.33 -14.61 2.75
N LEU A 453 9.35 -14.14 3.48
CA LEU A 453 9.45 -14.34 4.92
C LEU A 453 8.32 -13.63 5.68
N ALA A 454 7.99 -12.40 5.29
CA ALA A 454 6.86 -11.68 5.86
C ALA A 454 5.53 -12.39 5.56
N GLY A 455 5.31 -12.83 4.32
CA GLY A 455 4.13 -13.61 3.93
C GLY A 455 4.02 -14.94 4.68
N ALA A 456 5.13 -15.66 4.88
CA ALA A 456 5.15 -16.91 5.64
C ALA A 456 4.84 -16.68 7.14
N MET A 457 5.33 -15.58 7.71
CA MET A 457 4.97 -15.17 9.08
C MET A 457 3.47 -14.88 9.19
N ILE A 458 2.91 -14.12 8.25
CA ILE A 458 1.48 -13.81 8.21
C ILE A 458 0.65 -15.09 8.05
N LEU A 459 1.07 -15.99 7.15
CA LEU A 459 0.45 -17.31 6.99
C LEU A 459 0.41 -18.07 8.31
N ALA A 460 1.54 -18.15 9.03
CA ALA A 460 1.62 -18.87 10.30
C ALA A 460 0.65 -18.27 11.34
N VAL A 461 0.57 -16.95 11.42
CA VAL A 461 -0.37 -16.25 12.32
C VAL A 461 -1.82 -16.53 11.94
N LEU A 462 -2.20 -16.37 10.66
CA LEU A 462 -3.57 -16.63 10.20
C LEU A 462 -3.98 -18.09 10.40
N MET A 463 -3.09 -19.04 10.09
CA MET A 463 -3.35 -20.47 10.31
C MET A 463 -3.51 -20.81 11.79
N SER A 464 -2.70 -20.21 12.67
CA SER A 464 -2.81 -20.43 14.12
C SER A 464 -4.07 -19.82 14.74
N THR A 465 -4.66 -18.81 14.10
CA THR A 465 -5.82 -18.06 14.61
C THR A 465 -7.11 -18.33 13.83
N LYS A 466 -7.09 -19.22 12.83
CA LYS A 466 -8.20 -19.42 11.88
C LYS A 466 -9.57 -19.65 12.54
N ASP A 467 -9.61 -20.39 13.65
CA ASP A 467 -10.85 -20.79 14.32
C ASP A 467 -11.45 -19.69 15.21
N VAL A 468 -10.65 -18.67 15.57
CA VAL A 468 -11.07 -17.57 16.45
C VAL A 468 -11.11 -16.23 15.72
N PHE A 469 -10.42 -16.10 14.59
CA PHE A 469 -10.26 -14.83 13.88
C PHE A 469 -11.61 -14.21 13.49
N GLY A 470 -12.54 -15.02 12.98
CA GLY A 470 -13.88 -14.55 12.57
C GLY A 470 -14.68 -13.89 13.70
N ARG A 471 -14.45 -14.32 14.96
CA ARG A 471 -15.15 -13.80 16.15
C ARG A 471 -14.78 -12.36 16.50
N ILE A 472 -13.66 -11.87 15.98
CA ILE A 472 -13.25 -10.46 16.18
C ILE A 472 -14.23 -9.52 15.45
N PHE A 473 -14.86 -9.98 14.38
CA PHE A 473 -15.65 -9.14 13.48
C PHE A 473 -17.15 -9.48 13.46
N ASN A 474 -17.53 -10.70 13.81
CA ASN A 474 -18.92 -11.15 13.72
C ASN A 474 -19.26 -12.18 14.80
N ASP A 475 -20.43 -12.03 15.42
CA ASP A 475 -20.95 -12.93 16.45
C ASP A 475 -21.75 -14.12 15.88
N ASP A 476 -22.14 -14.10 14.60
CA ASP A 476 -22.83 -15.23 13.96
C ASP A 476 -21.84 -16.39 13.72
N GLU A 477 -21.99 -17.47 14.49
CA GLU A 477 -21.16 -18.68 14.41
C GLU A 477 -21.12 -19.29 13.00
N ARG A 478 -22.15 -19.08 12.15
CA ARG A 478 -22.12 -19.56 10.75
C ARG A 478 -21.10 -18.79 9.92
N VAL A 479 -21.01 -17.47 10.13
CA VAL A 479 -20.01 -16.61 9.48
C VAL A 479 -18.61 -16.96 9.99
N VAL A 480 -18.46 -17.10 11.31
CA VAL A 480 -17.19 -17.48 11.95
C VAL A 480 -16.68 -18.81 11.39
N LYS A 481 -17.55 -19.82 11.30
CA LYS A 481 -17.21 -21.13 10.74
C LYS A 481 -16.77 -21.03 9.28
N LEU A 482 -17.52 -20.31 8.45
CA LEU A 482 -17.17 -20.13 7.04
C LEU A 482 -15.83 -19.39 6.87
N VAL A 483 -15.56 -18.38 7.70
CA VAL A 483 -14.26 -17.69 7.72
C VAL A 483 -13.14 -18.67 8.09
N SER A 484 -13.31 -19.53 9.10
CA SER A 484 -12.30 -20.54 9.46
C SER A 484 -12.03 -21.55 8.34
N GLU A 485 -13.08 -21.96 7.61
CA GLU A 485 -12.95 -22.88 6.47
C GLU A 485 -12.18 -22.26 5.29
N VAL A 486 -12.36 -20.96 5.04
CA VAL A 486 -11.71 -20.25 3.92
C VAL A 486 -10.33 -19.71 4.28
N MET A 487 -10.05 -19.47 5.56
CA MET A 487 -8.78 -18.88 6.05
C MET A 487 -7.50 -19.54 5.51
N PRO A 488 -7.40 -20.88 5.33
CA PRO A 488 -6.19 -21.49 4.78
C PRO A 488 -5.83 -20.98 3.39
N TYR A 489 -6.83 -20.70 2.54
CA TYR A 489 -6.59 -20.12 1.21
C TYR A 489 -6.11 -18.68 1.33
N VAL A 490 -6.74 -17.89 2.20
CA VAL A 490 -6.32 -16.50 2.50
C VAL A 490 -4.87 -16.48 3.01
N ALA A 491 -4.51 -17.40 3.90
CA ALA A 491 -3.18 -17.49 4.47
C ALA A 491 -2.12 -17.86 3.41
N LEU A 492 -2.44 -18.79 2.51
CA LEU A 492 -1.57 -19.14 1.37
C LEU A 492 -1.44 -18.00 0.36
N PHE A 493 -2.50 -17.23 0.16
CA PHE A 493 -2.52 -16.05 -0.70
C PHE A 493 -1.49 -15.00 -0.25
N GLN A 494 -1.29 -14.81 1.06
CA GLN A 494 -0.36 -13.79 1.59
C GLN A 494 1.12 -13.99 1.18
N ILE A 495 1.54 -15.23 0.92
CA ILE A 495 2.92 -15.48 0.43
C ILE A 495 3.06 -14.95 -1.00
N ALA A 496 2.09 -15.26 -1.85
CA ALA A 496 2.08 -14.81 -3.24
C ALA A 496 1.89 -13.30 -3.34
N ASP A 497 1.05 -12.71 -2.48
CA ASP A 497 0.87 -11.26 -2.36
C ASP A 497 2.16 -10.56 -1.91
N GLY A 498 2.87 -11.16 -0.96
CA GLY A 498 4.23 -10.78 -0.59
C GLY A 498 5.16 -10.67 -1.80
N LEU A 499 5.20 -11.74 -2.59
CA LEU A 499 6.06 -11.82 -3.78
C LEU A 499 5.65 -10.78 -4.83
N ASN A 500 4.36 -10.69 -5.16
CA ASN A 500 3.78 -9.68 -6.05
C ASN A 500 4.13 -8.25 -5.61
N GLY A 501 3.96 -7.92 -4.32
CA GLY A 501 4.31 -6.61 -3.79
C GLY A 501 5.77 -6.24 -4.01
N SER A 502 6.71 -7.17 -3.74
CA SER A 502 8.14 -6.95 -3.92
C SER A 502 8.60 -6.95 -5.38
N CYS A 503 8.18 -7.93 -6.18
CA CYS A 503 8.56 -8.06 -7.58
C CYS A 503 7.88 -7.00 -8.44
N GLY A 504 6.60 -6.70 -8.20
CA GLY A 504 5.89 -5.56 -8.77
C GLY A 504 6.50 -4.23 -8.35
N GLY A 505 7.03 -4.13 -7.11
CA GLY A 505 7.91 -3.04 -6.68
C GLY A 505 9.18 -2.94 -7.54
N ALA A 506 9.86 -4.05 -7.79
CA ALA A 506 11.06 -4.09 -8.62
C ALA A 506 10.78 -3.72 -10.09
N LEU A 507 9.69 -4.23 -10.67
CA LEU A 507 9.24 -3.86 -12.01
C LEU A 507 8.93 -2.37 -12.11
N ARG A 508 8.27 -1.78 -11.10
CA ARG A 508 8.07 -0.32 -11.02
C ARG A 508 9.41 0.42 -10.97
N GLY A 509 10.35 -0.01 -10.14
CA GLY A 509 11.70 0.58 -10.08
C GLY A 509 12.44 0.52 -11.42
N MET A 510 12.29 -0.58 -12.16
CA MET A 510 12.88 -0.77 -13.49
C MET A 510 12.14 -0.01 -14.60
N GLY A 511 10.90 0.45 -14.39
CA GLY A 511 10.08 1.08 -15.43
C GLY A 511 9.28 0.11 -16.30
N TYR A 512 9.06 -1.11 -15.81
CA TYR A 512 8.30 -2.18 -16.46
C TYR A 512 6.88 -2.30 -15.92
N GLN A 513 6.26 -1.18 -15.55
CA GLN A 513 4.86 -1.15 -15.10
C GLN A 513 3.90 -1.81 -16.10
N TRP A 514 4.17 -1.66 -17.41
CA TRP A 514 3.35 -2.26 -18.46
C TRP A 514 3.43 -3.79 -18.48
N ILE A 515 4.59 -4.36 -18.15
CA ILE A 515 4.76 -5.82 -18.09
C ILE A 515 3.98 -6.35 -16.89
N GLY A 516 4.15 -5.74 -15.72
CA GLY A 516 3.37 -6.11 -14.53
C GLY A 516 1.86 -5.96 -14.74
N ALA A 517 1.41 -4.87 -15.37
CA ALA A 517 0.00 -4.70 -15.72
C ALA A 517 -0.52 -5.79 -16.67
N LEU A 518 0.28 -6.20 -17.66
CA LEU A 518 -0.07 -7.28 -18.58
C LEU A 518 -0.14 -8.63 -17.85
N VAL A 519 0.83 -8.93 -16.99
CA VAL A 519 0.88 -10.15 -16.18
C VAL A 519 -0.33 -10.22 -15.24
N ASN A 520 -0.69 -9.11 -14.57
CA ASN A 520 -1.89 -9.02 -13.74
C ASN A 520 -3.15 -9.26 -14.55
N LEU A 521 -3.30 -8.58 -15.69
CA LEU A 521 -4.49 -8.72 -16.54
C LEU A 521 -4.68 -10.17 -17.01
N LEU A 522 -3.60 -10.82 -17.48
CA LEU A 522 -3.65 -12.19 -17.96
C LEU A 522 -3.93 -13.18 -16.82
N SER A 523 -3.27 -13.02 -15.68
CA SER A 523 -3.38 -13.96 -14.56
C SER A 523 -4.74 -13.87 -13.89
N TYR A 524 -5.24 -12.65 -13.61
CA TYR A 524 -6.54 -12.46 -12.98
C TYR A 524 -7.69 -12.70 -13.95
N TYR A 525 -7.71 -12.05 -15.11
CA TYR A 525 -8.93 -11.95 -15.92
C TYR A 525 -9.09 -13.05 -16.97
N CYS A 526 -8.01 -13.66 -17.48
CA CYS A 526 -8.13 -14.66 -18.55
C CYS A 526 -8.50 -16.06 -18.05
N GLY A 527 -8.27 -16.38 -16.77
CA GLY A 527 -8.52 -17.74 -16.27
C GLY A 527 -8.89 -17.81 -14.80
N ALA A 528 -8.16 -17.11 -13.93
CA ALA A 528 -8.31 -17.30 -12.49
C ALA A 528 -9.63 -16.76 -11.92
N LEU A 529 -10.05 -15.55 -12.33
CA LEU A 529 -11.36 -15.00 -11.94
C LEU A 529 -12.53 -15.80 -12.53
N PRO A 530 -12.60 -16.07 -13.86
CA PRO A 530 -13.67 -16.90 -14.41
C PRO A 530 -13.72 -18.29 -13.79
N GLY A 531 -12.55 -18.93 -13.58
CA GLY A 531 -12.45 -20.25 -12.95
C GLY A 531 -12.88 -20.23 -11.48
N GLY A 532 -12.48 -19.22 -10.72
CA GLY A 532 -12.89 -19.06 -9.32
C GLY A 532 -14.39 -18.83 -9.17
N ILE A 533 -14.97 -17.98 -10.02
CA ILE A 533 -16.43 -17.76 -10.10
C ILE A 533 -17.14 -19.06 -10.47
N TYR A 534 -16.67 -19.77 -11.49
CA TYR A 534 -17.24 -21.05 -11.89
C TYR A 534 -17.24 -22.05 -10.73
N LEU A 535 -16.11 -22.26 -10.05
CA LEU A 535 -16.00 -23.16 -8.90
C LEU A 535 -16.95 -22.76 -7.77
N ALA A 536 -17.06 -21.46 -7.50
CA ALA A 536 -17.92 -20.95 -6.43
C ALA A 536 -19.38 -21.32 -6.62
N PHE A 537 -19.90 -21.20 -7.84
CA PHE A 537 -21.29 -21.56 -8.16
C PHE A 537 -21.50 -23.06 -8.42
N HIS A 538 -20.43 -23.86 -8.56
CA HIS A 538 -20.49 -25.32 -8.75
C HIS A 538 -20.11 -26.12 -7.49
N GLY A 539 -20.52 -25.60 -6.32
CA GLY A 539 -20.49 -26.35 -5.05
C GLY A 539 -19.32 -26.03 -4.12
N TRP A 540 -18.34 -25.22 -4.54
CA TRP A 540 -17.23 -24.82 -3.65
C TRP A 540 -17.55 -23.55 -2.84
N GLY A 541 -18.62 -22.82 -3.19
CA GLY A 541 -19.04 -21.62 -2.48
C GLY A 541 -17.93 -20.57 -2.39
N LEU A 542 -17.78 -19.94 -1.22
CA LEU A 542 -16.79 -18.87 -1.02
C LEU A 542 -15.35 -19.35 -1.23
N ALA A 543 -15.05 -20.61 -0.93
CA ALA A 543 -13.71 -21.18 -1.12
C ALA A 543 -13.30 -21.18 -2.61
N GLY A 544 -14.24 -21.41 -3.53
CA GLY A 544 -13.96 -21.39 -4.97
C GLY A 544 -13.43 -20.02 -5.45
N LEU A 545 -14.00 -18.93 -4.93
CA LEU A 545 -13.55 -17.57 -5.24
C LEU A 545 -12.10 -17.33 -4.77
N TRP A 546 -11.79 -17.75 -3.54
CA TRP A 546 -10.46 -17.59 -2.96
C TRP A 546 -9.40 -18.48 -3.62
N VAL A 547 -9.76 -19.69 -4.05
CA VAL A 547 -8.87 -20.55 -4.84
C VAL A 547 -8.51 -19.85 -6.16
N GLY A 548 -9.48 -19.25 -6.85
CA GLY A 548 -9.23 -18.43 -8.03
C GLY A 548 -8.23 -17.30 -7.76
N GLN A 549 -8.47 -16.52 -6.71
CA GLN A 549 -7.59 -15.40 -6.34
C GLN A 549 -6.17 -15.87 -5.97
N CYS A 550 -6.05 -17.00 -5.26
CA CYS A 550 -4.75 -17.61 -4.97
C CYS A 550 -4.00 -17.98 -6.24
N VAL A 551 -4.65 -18.74 -7.15
CA VAL A 551 -4.01 -19.17 -8.39
C VAL A 551 -3.56 -17.97 -9.22
N ALA A 552 -4.37 -16.91 -9.29
CA ALA A 552 -4.01 -15.68 -9.97
C ALA A 552 -2.70 -15.10 -9.41
N LEU A 553 -2.62 -14.88 -8.10
CA LEU A 553 -1.44 -14.27 -7.49
C LEU A 553 -0.19 -15.15 -7.56
N TYR A 554 -0.32 -16.46 -7.43
CA TYR A 554 0.82 -17.35 -7.59
C TYR A 554 1.38 -17.28 -9.02
N LEU A 555 0.52 -17.17 -10.03
CA LEU A 555 0.94 -16.94 -11.41
C LEU A 555 1.62 -15.57 -11.56
N VAL A 556 1.00 -14.51 -11.05
CA VAL A 556 1.59 -13.15 -11.08
C VAL A 556 2.97 -13.16 -10.42
N GLY A 557 3.06 -13.56 -9.15
CA GLY A 557 4.30 -13.57 -8.39
C GLY A 557 5.38 -14.43 -9.05
N ALA A 558 5.02 -15.59 -9.62
CA ALA A 558 5.96 -16.44 -10.34
C ALA A 558 6.48 -15.77 -11.62
N PHE A 559 5.59 -15.21 -12.45
CA PHE A 559 6.00 -14.52 -13.67
C PHE A 559 6.86 -13.29 -13.38
N GLU A 560 6.45 -12.45 -12.43
CA GLU A 560 7.22 -11.27 -12.05
C GLU A 560 8.57 -11.65 -11.46
N TRP A 561 8.63 -12.69 -10.62
CA TRP A 561 9.90 -13.17 -10.07
C TRP A 561 10.82 -13.71 -11.16
N VAL A 562 10.30 -14.49 -12.13
CA VAL A 562 11.09 -14.96 -13.28
C VAL A 562 11.62 -13.77 -14.09
N ILE A 563 10.79 -12.76 -14.37
CA ILE A 563 11.21 -11.56 -15.10
C ILE A 563 12.34 -10.85 -14.34
N VAL A 564 12.17 -10.62 -13.03
CA VAL A 564 13.18 -9.96 -12.19
C VAL A 564 14.47 -10.79 -12.12
N GLY A 565 14.37 -12.12 -11.94
CA GLY A 565 15.51 -13.01 -11.83
C GLY A 565 16.27 -13.24 -13.14
N MET A 566 15.60 -13.11 -14.28
CA MET A 566 16.23 -13.22 -15.61
C MET A 566 16.64 -11.86 -16.21
N SER A 567 16.36 -10.76 -15.51
CA SER A 567 16.69 -9.42 -16.00
C SER A 567 18.21 -9.21 -16.07
N ASN A 568 18.68 -8.67 -17.20
CA ASN A 568 20.07 -8.26 -17.32
C ASN A 568 20.25 -6.86 -16.73
N TRP A 569 20.77 -6.80 -15.49
CA TRP A 569 20.90 -5.58 -14.71
C TRP A 569 21.81 -4.52 -15.34
N GLU A 570 22.78 -4.90 -16.18
CA GLU A 570 23.60 -3.95 -16.95
C GLU A 570 22.74 -3.20 -17.98
N VAL A 571 21.87 -3.93 -18.68
CA VAL A 571 20.94 -3.36 -19.65
C VAL A 571 19.90 -2.47 -18.96
N GLU A 572 19.45 -2.86 -17.77
CA GLU A 572 18.47 -2.06 -17.01
C GLU A 572 19.04 -0.73 -16.51
N VAL A 573 20.32 -0.70 -16.13
CA VAL A 573 21.04 0.55 -15.82
C VAL A 573 21.09 1.44 -17.07
N GLU A 574 21.41 0.88 -18.23
CA GLU A 574 21.49 1.65 -19.47
C GLU A 574 20.13 2.22 -19.89
N LYS A 575 19.05 1.43 -19.74
CA LYS A 575 17.67 1.92 -19.95
C LYS A 575 17.27 3.00 -18.94
N ALA A 576 17.72 2.90 -17.68
CA ALA A 576 17.50 3.95 -16.69
C ALA A 576 18.18 5.26 -17.10
N ARG A 577 19.43 5.19 -17.58
CA ARG A 577 20.16 6.33 -18.13
C ARG A 577 19.44 6.94 -19.32
N ALA A 578 19.09 6.14 -20.33
CA ALA A 578 18.41 6.62 -21.53
C ALA A 578 17.09 7.35 -21.22
N ARG A 579 16.33 6.89 -20.21
CA ARG A 579 15.09 7.56 -19.77
C ARG A 579 15.32 8.96 -19.20
N LEU A 580 16.44 9.19 -18.53
CA LEU A 580 16.81 10.51 -18.03
C LEU A 580 17.20 11.43 -19.19
N GLU A 581 17.83 10.88 -20.24
CA GLU A 581 18.27 11.63 -21.43
C GLU A 581 17.10 11.98 -22.38
N ASP A 582 16.24 11.00 -22.68
CA ASP A 582 15.05 11.16 -23.55
C ASP A 582 13.92 11.96 -22.89
N GLY A 583 13.87 12.03 -21.56
CA GLY A 583 12.88 12.76 -20.78
C GLY A 583 12.97 14.28 -20.87
N GLY A 584 13.81 14.82 -21.76
CA GLY A 584 14.01 16.26 -21.94
C GLY A 584 14.75 16.93 -20.78
N MET A 585 15.38 16.14 -19.89
CA MET A 585 16.17 16.62 -18.75
C MET A 585 17.61 16.91 -19.18
N GLY A 586 17.76 17.67 -20.28
CA GLY A 586 18.99 18.42 -20.57
C GLY A 586 20.31 17.66 -20.66
N TYR A 587 20.38 16.39 -21.07
CA TYR A 587 21.66 15.72 -21.36
C TYR A 587 22.20 15.97 -22.78
N GLY A 588 21.71 17.00 -23.47
CA GLY A 588 22.01 17.29 -24.87
C GLY A 588 23.14 18.27 -25.13
N ARG A 589 24.13 18.45 -24.23
CA ARG A 589 25.23 19.43 -24.50
C ARG A 589 26.66 19.10 -24.08
N ILE A 590 26.99 17.93 -23.53
CA ILE A 590 28.39 17.68 -23.08
C ILE A 590 29.09 16.52 -23.82
N VAL A 591 28.37 15.58 -24.45
CA VAL A 591 29.04 14.44 -25.10
C VAL A 591 29.53 14.74 -26.53
N THR A 592 28.97 15.75 -27.22
CA THR A 592 29.48 16.16 -28.54
C THR A 592 30.77 17.00 -28.49
N ALA A 593 31.20 17.47 -27.31
CA ALA A 593 32.44 18.26 -27.19
C ALA A 593 33.70 17.42 -26.94
N GLN A 594 33.57 16.16 -26.47
CA GLN A 594 34.72 15.27 -26.22
C GLN A 594 34.97 14.21 -27.30
N LEU A 595 34.08 14.09 -28.29
CA LEU A 595 34.29 13.25 -29.48
C LEU A 595 34.73 14.05 -30.73
N GLY A 596 34.94 15.37 -30.60
CA GLY A 596 35.37 16.26 -31.68
C GLY A 596 36.89 16.56 -31.73
N SER A 597 37.68 16.01 -30.80
CA SER A 597 39.13 16.23 -30.74
C SER A 597 39.91 14.92 -30.74
N GLY A 598 40.10 14.32 -31.92
CA GLY A 598 40.97 13.16 -32.03
C GLY A 598 40.87 12.49 -33.39
N THR A 599 41.90 12.71 -34.22
CA THR A 599 42.24 12.02 -35.49
C THR A 599 41.40 12.46 -36.70
N HIS A 600 41.93 12.80 -37.88
CA HIS A 600 43.22 12.50 -38.50
C HIS A 600 43.54 13.56 -39.57
N ASN A 601 44.78 14.06 -39.57
CA ASN A 601 45.39 14.74 -40.72
C ASN A 601 45.99 13.67 -41.68
N SER A 602 46.20 14.08 -42.94
CA SER A 602 46.85 13.39 -44.08
C SER A 602 45.96 12.54 -45.01
N ARG A 603 45.61 13.06 -46.20
CA ARG A 603 46.35 12.81 -47.46
C ARG A 603 45.78 13.64 -48.61
N ALA A 604 46.70 14.17 -49.41
CA ALA A 604 46.48 14.83 -50.69
C ALA A 604 46.01 13.83 -51.77
N ASP A 605 45.22 14.29 -52.75
CA ASP A 605 45.60 14.37 -54.17
C ASP A 605 44.37 14.48 -55.10
N SER A 606 44.48 15.42 -56.04
CA SER A 606 43.93 15.44 -57.42
C SER A 606 42.47 15.04 -57.68
N THR A 607 41.61 15.99 -58.05
CA THR A 607 41.25 16.35 -59.44
C THR A 607 40.33 17.56 -59.48
#